data_AF-A0A259SK11-F1
#
_entry.id   AF-A0A259SK11-F1
#
_cell.length_a   1.000
_cell.length_b   1.000
_cell.length_c   1.000
_cell.angle_alpha   90.00
_cell.angle_beta   90.00
_cell.angle_gamma   90.00
#
_symmetry.space_group_name_H-M   'P 1'
#
loop_
_entity.id
_entity.type
_entity.pdbx_description
1 polymer ?
#
loop_
_entity_poly.entity_id
_entity_poly.type
_entity_poly.pdbx_seq_one_letter_code
_entity_poly.pdbx_strand_id
1 'polypeptide(L)'
;MTTNVSLVFIAVGAAVLAIGALMMVFRMRVLRFVSGRFERVYREDDLSKHESRARMPRMWMLLIIVSGHLAFGLLCIIIGFANLNRPG
;
A
#
# COMPACT_ATOMS: atom_id res chain seq x y z
N MET A 1 -9.75 29.99 -11.92
CA MET A 1 -8.73 28.97 -12.30
C MET A 1 -8.35 28.05 -11.14
N THR A 2 -8.35 28.53 -9.89
CA THR A 2 -7.97 27.77 -8.68
C THR A 2 -8.87 26.57 -8.35
N THR A 3 -10.16 26.64 -8.67
CA THR A 3 -11.15 25.57 -8.41
C THR A 3 -10.89 24.32 -9.24
N ASN A 4 -10.59 24.46 -10.53
CA ASN A 4 -10.28 23.32 -11.42
C ASN A 4 -8.99 22.60 -10.99
N VAL A 5 -7.97 23.36 -10.58
CA VAL A 5 -6.71 22.80 -10.08
C VAL A 5 -6.93 22.01 -8.79
N SER A 6 -7.76 22.53 -7.87
CA SER A 6 -8.09 21.86 -6.61
C SER A 6 -8.83 20.53 -6.84
N LEU A 7 -9.77 20.49 -7.78
CA LEU A 7 -10.48 19.26 -8.16
C LEU A 7 -9.53 18.22 -8.76
N VAL A 8 -8.56 18.64 -9.57
CA VAL A 8 -7.53 17.73 -10.12
C VAL A 8 -6.69 17.11 -9.00
N PHE A 9 -6.25 17.90 -8.01
CA PHE A 9 -5.48 17.36 -6.88
C PHE A 9 -6.29 16.36 -6.03
N ILE A 10 -7.58 16.62 -5.81
CA ILE A 10 -8.46 15.70 -5.10
C ILE A 10 -8.65 14.41 -5.89
N ALA A 11 -8.90 14.50 -7.20
CA ALA A 11 -9.07 13.33 -8.07
C ALA A 11 -7.80 12.48 -8.16
N VAL A 12 -6.63 13.12 -8.31
CA VAL A 12 -5.33 12.44 -8.31
C VAL A 12 -5.06 11.79 -6.96
N GLY A 13 -5.31 12.50 -5.84
CA GLY A 13 -5.16 11.94 -4.49
C GLY A 13 -6.04 10.71 -4.26
N ALA A 14 -7.32 10.77 -4.67
CA ALA A 14 -8.24 9.64 -4.59
C ALA A 14 -7.80 8.46 -5.47
N ALA A 15 -7.34 8.71 -6.69
CA ALA A 15 -6.83 7.67 -7.59
C ALA A 15 -5.58 6.98 -7.03
N VAL A 16 -4.64 7.75 -6.48
CA VAL A 16 -3.43 7.20 -5.84
C VAL A 16 -3.80 6.32 -4.64
N LEU A 17 -4.73 6.76 -3.79
CA LEU A 17 -5.19 5.95 -2.66
C LEU A 17 -5.86 4.65 -3.13
N ALA A 18 -6.71 4.72 -4.15
CA ALA A 18 -7.37 3.55 -4.72
C ALA A 18 -6.36 2.55 -5.30
N ILE A 19 -5.38 3.03 -6.08
CA ILE A 19 -4.32 2.21 -6.66
C ILE A 19 -3.45 1.58 -5.56
N GLY A 20 -3.07 2.37 -4.55
CA GLY A 20 -2.31 1.89 -3.39
C GLY A 20 -3.04 0.78 -2.64
N ALA A 21 -4.34 0.96 -2.38
CA ALA A 21 -5.19 -0.04 -1.73
C ALA A 21 -5.31 -1.31 -2.59
N LEU A 22 -5.53 -1.17 -3.90
CA LEU A 22 -5.67 -2.31 -4.82
C LEU A 22 -4.38 -3.14 -4.88
N MET A 23 -3.23 -2.47 -5.00
CA MET A 23 -1.92 -3.13 -4.95
C MET A 23 -1.69 -3.85 -3.62
N MET A 24 -2.12 -3.26 -2.51
CA MET A 24 -1.99 -3.87 -1.19
C MET A 24 -2.85 -5.15 -1.08
N VAL A 25 -4.09 -5.12 -1.56
CA VAL A 25 -4.99 -6.29 -1.57
C VAL A 25 -4.41 -7.40 -2.46
N PHE A 26 -3.98 -7.07 -3.68
CA PHE A 26 -3.38 -8.05 -4.58
C PHE A 26 -2.14 -8.69 -3.95
N ARG A 27 -1.25 -7.89 -3.37
CA ARG A 27 -0.03 -8.40 -2.73
C ARG A 27 -0.31 -9.20 -1.46
N MET A 28 -1.31 -8.84 -0.65
CA MET A 28 -1.76 -9.66 0.47
C MET A 28 -2.28 -11.02 0.03
N ARG A 29 -3.01 -11.08 -1.09
CA ARG A 29 -3.44 -12.35 -1.69
C ARG A 29 -2.26 -13.19 -2.15
N VAL A 30 -1.30 -12.58 -2.85
CA VAL A 30 -0.07 -13.27 -3.29
C VAL A 30 0.73 -13.76 -2.09
N LEU A 31 0.92 -12.93 -1.05
CA LEU A 31 1.60 -13.35 0.18
C LEU A 31 0.89 -14.51 0.85
N ARG A 32 -0.42 -14.46 1.06
CA ARG A 32 -1.17 -15.59 1.63
C ARG A 32 -1.03 -16.86 0.80
N PHE A 33 -1.09 -16.73 -0.53
CA PHE A 33 -0.92 -17.86 -1.44
C PHE A 33 0.48 -18.48 -1.33
N VAL A 34 1.52 -17.64 -1.36
CA VAL A 34 2.92 -18.05 -1.24
C VAL A 34 3.16 -18.64 0.15
N SER A 35 2.72 -17.97 1.22
CA SER A 35 2.85 -18.47 2.60
C SER A 35 2.17 -19.82 2.79
N GLY A 36 0.97 -20.04 2.25
CA GLY A 36 0.29 -21.34 2.33
C GLY A 36 1.04 -22.45 1.56
N ARG A 37 1.63 -22.14 0.40
CA ARG A 37 2.48 -23.08 -0.35
C ARG A 37 3.78 -23.38 0.39
N PHE A 38 4.44 -22.36 0.93
CA PHE A 38 5.66 -22.50 1.72
C PHE A 38 5.42 -23.30 3.00
N GLU A 39 4.32 -23.05 3.72
CA GLU A 39 3.97 -23.79 4.92
C GLU A 39 3.77 -25.29 4.64
N ARG A 40 3.16 -25.63 3.49
CA ARG A 40 2.96 -27.02 3.08
C ARG A 40 4.28 -27.74 2.81
N VAL A 41 5.19 -27.11 2.05
CA VAL A 41 6.52 -27.65 1.74
C VAL A 41 7.39 -27.76 3.00
N TYR A 42 7.39 -26.73 3.85
CA TYR A 42 8.18 -26.74 5.08
C TYR A 42 7.71 -27.77 6.11
N ARG A 43 6.40 -28.09 6.11
CA ARG A 43 5.85 -29.14 6.97
C ARG A 43 6.24 -30.54 6.50
N GLU A 44 6.49 -30.72 5.20
CA GLU A 44 6.97 -31.98 4.63
C GLU A 44 8.48 -32.16 4.86
N ASP A 45 9.27 -31.08 4.94
CA ASP A 45 10.72 -31.11 5.12
C ASP A 45 11.22 -30.96 6.59
N ASP A 46 10.32 -30.94 7.58
CA ASP A 46 10.59 -30.82 9.03
C ASP A 46 11.55 -29.67 9.44
N LEU A 47 11.58 -28.61 8.64
CA LEU A 47 12.47 -27.46 8.83
C LEU A 47 12.01 -26.58 9.99
N SER A 48 12.97 -26.08 10.78
CA SER A 48 12.68 -25.26 11.96
C SER A 48 11.91 -23.97 11.60
N LYS A 49 10.93 -23.61 12.43
CA LYS A 49 10.11 -22.38 12.27
C LYS A 49 10.93 -21.09 12.25
N HIS A 50 12.19 -21.13 12.69
CA HIS A 50 13.07 -19.97 12.73
C HIS A 50 13.67 -19.66 11.35
N GLU A 51 14.08 -20.69 10.59
CA GLU A 51 14.58 -20.52 9.22
C GLU A 51 13.48 -20.13 8.23
N SER A 52 12.25 -20.60 8.44
CA SER A 52 11.12 -20.27 7.57
C SER A 52 10.74 -18.78 7.62
N ARG A 53 10.82 -18.15 8.81
CA ARG A 53 10.63 -16.70 8.96
C ARG A 53 11.74 -15.86 8.33
N ALA A 54 12.97 -16.35 8.29
CA ALA A 54 14.09 -15.64 7.69
C ALA A 54 14.01 -15.59 6.15
N ARG A 55 13.40 -16.60 5.53
CA ARG A 55 13.19 -16.68 4.07
C ARG A 55 11.85 -16.14 3.58
N MET A 56 10.91 -15.84 4.49
CA MET A 56 9.66 -15.17 4.12
C MET A 56 9.96 -13.82 3.43
N PRO A 57 9.20 -13.46 2.37
CA PRO A 57 9.36 -12.18 1.70
C PRO A 57 9.31 -11.04 2.74
N ARG A 58 10.31 -10.14 2.72
CA ARG A 58 10.46 -9.06 3.71
C ARG A 58 9.22 -8.15 3.73
N MET A 59 8.25 -8.47 4.59
CA MET A 59 7.02 -7.70 4.81
C MET A 59 7.29 -6.24 5.18
N TRP A 60 8.46 -5.96 5.78
CA TRP A 60 8.92 -4.61 6.13
C TRP A 60 9.02 -3.66 4.93
N MET A 61 9.60 -4.10 3.82
CA MET A 61 9.72 -3.26 2.62
C MET A 61 8.33 -2.91 2.05
N LEU A 62 7.38 -3.81 2.24
CA LEU A 62 5.98 -3.65 1.82
C LEU A 62 5.25 -2.62 2.68
N LEU A 63 5.43 -2.66 4.01
CA LEU A 63 4.87 -1.66 4.91
C LEU A 63 5.39 -0.26 4.59
N ILE A 64 6.68 -0.13 4.24
CA ILE A 64 7.30 1.14 3.86
C ILE A 64 6.72 1.70 2.55
N ILE A 65 6.55 0.87 1.52
CA ILE A 65 6.01 1.33 0.23
C ILE A 65 4.54 1.76 0.38
N VAL A 66 3.75 0.98 1.14
CA VAL A 66 2.33 1.27 1.37
C VAL A 66 2.17 2.55 2.20
N SER A 67 2.95 2.72 3.27
CA SER A 67 2.89 3.93 4.09
C SER A 67 3.26 5.17 3.26
N GLY A 68 4.24 5.07 2.37
CA GLY A 68 4.60 6.13 1.43
C GLY A 68 3.46 6.52 0.48
N HIS A 69 2.77 5.54 -0.11
CA HIS A 69 1.64 5.81 -1.01
C HIS A 69 0.43 6.42 -0.28
N LEU A 70 0.12 5.92 0.92
CA LEU A 70 -0.95 6.48 1.75
C LEU A 70 -0.64 7.91 2.17
N ALA A 71 0.60 8.18 2.61
CA ALA A 71 1.03 9.52 2.99
C ALA A 71 0.96 10.49 1.81
N PHE A 72 1.43 10.08 0.62
CA PHE A 72 1.39 10.91 -0.57
C PHE A 72 -0.05 11.21 -1.04
N GLY A 73 -0.92 10.18 -1.10
CA GLY A 73 -2.33 10.36 -1.46
C GLY A 73 -3.07 11.28 -0.47
N LEU A 74 -2.82 11.12 0.83
CA LEU A 74 -3.37 11.98 1.87
C LEU A 74 -2.90 13.44 1.72
N LEU A 75 -1.59 13.64 1.44
CA LEU A 75 -1.02 14.97 1.23
C LEU A 75 -1.69 15.69 0.05
N CYS A 76 -1.90 14.99 -1.08
CA CYS A 76 -2.59 15.55 -2.24
C CYS A 76 -4.03 15.99 -1.91
N ILE A 77 -4.76 15.19 -1.12
CA ILE A 77 -6.12 15.54 -0.68
C ILE A 77 -6.10 16.76 0.24
N ILE A 78 -5.19 16.80 1.23
CA ILE A 78 -5.05 17.93 2.15
C ILE A 78 -4.73 19.22 1.38
N ILE A 79 -3.79 19.18 0.44
CA ILE A 79 -3.44 20.34 -0.40
C ILE A 79 -4.62 20.76 -1.28
N GLY A 80 -5.35 19.82 -1.86
CA GLY A 80 -6.56 20.09 -2.64
C GLY A 80 -7.63 20.80 -1.80
N PHE A 81 -7.92 20.29 -0.60
CA PHE A 81 -8.89 20.91 0.32
C PHE A 81 -8.44 22.26 0.86
N ALA A 82 -7.16 22.41 1.20
CA ALA A 82 -6.60 23.67 1.70
C ALA A 82 -6.67 24.78 0.64
N ASN A 83 -6.45 24.45 -0.64
CA ASN A 83 -6.62 25.40 -1.74
C ASN A 83 -8.08 25.71 -2.05
N LEU A 84 -8.99 24.76 -1.85
CA LEU A 84 -10.43 24.98 -2.06
C LEU A 84 -11.04 25.91 -0.99
N ASN A 85 -10.55 25.85 0.24
CA ASN A 85 -11.06 26.62 1.39
C ASN A 85 -10.32 27.95 1.61
N ARG A 86 -9.35 28.29 0.75
CA ARG A 86 -8.61 29.56 0.88
C ARG A 86 -9.55 30.70 0.44
N PRO A 87 -9.90 31.66 1.32
CA PRO A 87 -10.67 32.82 0.90
C PRO A 87 -9.80 33.62 -0.07
N GLY A 88 -10.27 33.71 -1.31
CA GLY A 88 -9.72 34.59 -2.35
C GLY A 88 -10.38 35.94 -2.30
#